data_AF-A0A415S7A4-F1
#
_entry.id   AF-A0A415S7A4-F1
#
_cell.length_a   1.000
_cell.length_b   1.000
_cell.length_c   1.000
_cell.angle_alpha   90.00
_cell.angle_beta   90.00
_cell.angle_gamma   90.00
#
_symmetry.space_group_name_H-M   'P 1'
#
loop_
_entity.id
_entity.type
_entity.pdbx_description
1 polymer ?
#
loop_
_entity_poly.entity_id
_entity_poly.type
_entity_poly.pdbx_seq_one_letter_code
_entity_poly.pdbx_strand_id
1 'polypeptide(L)'
;MAYEPTTWNNDDVITAEKLNKLEQGVKNEQVGPAGPAGPKGDPGAQGPAGPSYTLPAASKTTLGGVKQAALVAEAAGENVTKAEFKALLDALKAAGQMASK
;
A
#
# COMPACT_ATOMS: atom_id res chain seq x y z
N MET A 1 -44.48 36.00 -1.55
CA MET A 1 -45.58 35.79 -0.57
C MET A 1 -45.22 34.55 0.23
N ALA A 2 -45.24 34.61 1.56
CA ALA A 2 -45.04 33.43 2.38
C ALA A 2 -46.21 32.45 2.16
N TYR A 3 -45.93 31.15 2.18
CA TYR A 3 -46.97 30.14 2.07
C TYR A 3 -47.82 30.16 3.34
N GLU A 4 -49.14 30.34 3.20
CA GLU A 4 -50.06 30.17 4.34
C GLU A 4 -50.65 28.76 4.34
N PRO A 5 -50.41 27.92 5.37
CA PRO A 5 -50.93 26.55 5.41
C PRO A 5 -52.46 26.47 5.34
N THR A 6 -52.99 25.47 4.65
CA THR A 6 -54.44 25.17 4.68
C THR A 6 -54.76 24.35 5.93
N THR A 7 -55.71 24.81 6.74
CA THR A 7 -56.33 24.00 7.80
C THR A 7 -57.42 23.12 7.20
N TRP A 8 -57.29 21.80 7.33
CA TRP A 8 -58.23 20.83 6.79
C TRP A 8 -59.19 20.36 7.89
N ASN A 9 -60.49 20.29 7.57
CA ASN A 9 -61.51 19.69 8.43
C ASN A 9 -61.91 18.30 7.91
N ASN A 10 -62.54 17.51 8.78
CA ASN A 10 -63.12 16.24 8.34
C ASN A 10 -64.21 16.52 7.28
N ASP A 11 -64.27 15.67 6.26
CA ASP A 11 -65.20 15.78 5.11
C ASP A 11 -64.93 16.95 4.13
N ASP A 12 -63.79 17.64 4.25
CA ASP A 12 -63.36 18.62 3.26
C ASP A 12 -63.08 17.98 1.89
N VAL A 13 -63.60 18.59 0.82
CA VAL A 13 -63.27 18.21 -0.55
C VAL A 13 -61.87 18.70 -0.93
N ILE A 14 -61.02 17.80 -1.45
CA ILE A 14 -59.71 18.15 -2.01
C ILE A 14 -59.92 18.76 -3.39
N THR A 15 -59.60 20.04 -3.53
CA THR A 15 -59.69 20.76 -4.80
C THR A 15 -58.30 20.93 -5.43
N ALA A 16 -58.28 21.14 -6.75
CA ALA A 16 -57.05 21.46 -7.48
C ALA A 16 -56.35 22.71 -6.90
N GLU A 17 -57.11 23.70 -6.44
CA GLU A 17 -56.55 24.89 -5.78
C GLU A 17 -55.82 24.55 -4.47
N LYS A 18 -56.43 23.73 -3.61
CA LYS A 18 -55.81 23.29 -2.35
C LYS A 18 -54.55 22.43 -2.61
N LEU A 19 -54.58 21.60 -3.65
CA LEU A 19 -53.44 20.77 -4.05
C LEU A 19 -52.30 21.62 -4.62
N ASN A 20 -52.59 22.55 -5.53
CA ASN A 20 -51.61 23.48 -6.08
C ASN A 20 -50.97 24.34 -4.99
N LYS A 21 -51.76 24.78 -4.00
CA LYS A 21 -51.25 25.50 -2.83
C LYS A 21 -50.24 24.64 -2.06
N LEU A 22 -50.60 23.39 -1.72
CA LEU A 22 -49.70 22.47 -1.05
C LEU A 22 -48.40 22.22 -1.85
N GLU A 23 -48.50 22.03 -3.18
CA GLU A 23 -47.32 21.88 -4.04
C GLU A 23 -46.40 23.10 -4.02
N GLN A 24 -46.95 24.31 -3.94
CA GLN A 24 -46.16 25.55 -3.81
C GLN A 24 -45.46 25.62 -2.44
N GLY A 25 -46.16 25.23 -1.37
CA GLY A 25 -45.57 25.13 -0.03
C GLY A 25 -44.41 24.13 0.03
N VAL A 26 -44.61 22.94 -0.56
CA VAL A 26 -43.58 21.88 -0.62
C VAL A 26 -42.40 22.31 -1.49
N LYS A 27 -42.63 22.95 -2.65
CA LYS A 27 -41.54 23.49 -3.49
C LYS A 27 -40.74 24.57 -2.77
N ASN A 28 -41.38 25.47 -2.02
CA ASN A 28 -40.64 26.50 -1.29
C ASN A 28 -39.76 25.92 -0.16
N GLU A 29 -40.18 24.85 0.51
CA GLU A 29 -39.42 24.19 1.58
C GLU A 29 -38.35 23.22 1.04
N GLN A 30 -38.66 22.50 -0.05
CA GLN A 30 -37.79 21.45 -0.59
C GLN A 30 -36.66 22.00 -1.46
N VAL A 31 -36.76 23.25 -1.91
CA VAL A 31 -35.70 23.94 -2.68
C VAL A 31 -34.82 24.76 -1.73
N GLY A 32 -34.31 24.12 -0.68
CA GLY A 32 -33.13 24.61 0.02
C GLY A 32 -31.88 24.31 -0.82
N PRO A 33 -30.87 25.18 -0.89
CA PRO A 33 -29.62 24.83 -1.55
C PRO A 33 -29.04 23.58 -0.88
N ALA A 34 -28.53 22.64 -1.68
CA ALA A 34 -27.76 21.52 -1.15
C ALA A 34 -26.66 22.09 -0.24
N GLY A 35 -26.56 21.55 0.98
CA GLY A 35 -25.53 21.96 1.92
C GLY A 35 -24.13 21.84 1.30
N PRO A 36 -23.16 22.67 1.72
CA PRO A 36 -21.81 22.58 1.18
C PRO A 36 -21.26 21.17 1.37
N ALA A 37 -20.46 20.71 0.40
CA ALA A 37 -19.71 19.48 0.55
C ALA A 37 -18.91 19.54 1.86
N GLY A 38 -18.98 18.47 2.66
CA GLY A 38 -18.19 18.37 3.88
C GLY A 38 -16.69 18.45 3.58
N PRO A 39 -15.87 18.86 4.55
CA PRO A 39 -14.42 18.91 4.36
C PRO A 39 -13.90 17.53 3.98
N LYS A 40 -12.90 17.51 3.08
CA LYS A 40 -12.14 16.29 2.79
C LYS A 40 -11.46 15.85 4.10
N GLY A 41 -11.62 14.58 4.48
CA GLY A 41 -10.91 14.02 5.62
C GLY A 41 -9.39 14.04 5.40
N ASP A 42 -8.65 14.14 6.49
CA ASP A 42 -7.18 14.14 6.47
C ASP A 42 -6.63 12.81 5.92
N PRO A 43 -5.44 12.83 5.30
CA PRO A 43 -4.71 11.61 4.98
C PRO A 43 -4.51 10.75 6.24
N GLY A 44 -4.65 9.42 6.09
CA GLY A 44 -4.38 8.49 7.17
C GLY A 44 -2.92 8.53 7.63
N ALA A 45 -2.67 8.13 8.87
CA ALA A 45 -1.32 8.03 9.40
C ALA A 45 -0.47 7.03 8.58
N GLN A 46 0.83 7.31 8.46
CA GLN A 46 1.78 6.36 7.91
C GLN A 46 1.80 5.09 8.78
N GLY A 47 1.82 3.92 8.14
CA GLY A 47 1.97 2.64 8.84
C GLY A 47 3.31 2.53 9.58
N PRO A 48 3.44 1.56 10.50
CA PRO A 48 4.68 1.32 11.22
C PRO A 48 5.83 0.97 10.26
N ALA A 49 7.06 1.28 10.67
CA ALA A 49 8.25 0.83 9.95
C ALA A 49 8.29 -0.72 9.91
N GLY A 50 8.76 -1.27 8.79
CA GLY A 50 8.95 -2.71 8.64
C GLY A 50 10.04 -3.26 9.57
N PRO A 51 10.10 -4.59 9.76
CA PRO A 51 11.11 -5.22 10.61
C PRO A 51 12.53 -5.06 10.03
N SER A 52 13.52 -4.95 10.91
CA SER A 52 14.94 -4.97 10.52
C SER A 52 15.33 -6.34 9.93
N TYR A 53 16.13 -6.32 8.87
CA TYR A 53 16.66 -7.54 8.24
C TYR A 53 18.18 -7.65 8.41
N THR A 54 18.63 -8.83 8.83
CA THR A 54 20.06 -9.19 8.88
C THR A 54 20.28 -10.31 7.86
N LEU A 55 21.19 -10.11 6.91
CA LEU A 55 21.53 -11.11 5.90
C LEU A 55 22.30 -12.29 6.53
N PRO A 56 21.75 -13.52 6.54
CA PRO A 56 22.47 -14.70 7.04
C PRO A 56 23.59 -15.10 6.10
N ALA A 57 24.56 -15.88 6.59
CA ALA A 57 25.56 -16.52 5.73
C ALA A 57 24.91 -17.63 4.87
N ALA A 58 25.40 -17.81 3.65
CA ALA A 58 24.95 -18.87 2.75
C ALA A 58 25.23 -20.28 3.33
N SER A 59 24.35 -21.23 3.03
CA SER A 59 24.51 -22.65 3.39
C SER A 59 24.16 -23.56 2.22
N LYS A 60 24.38 -24.89 2.37
CA LYS A 60 24.01 -25.88 1.35
C LYS A 60 22.49 -25.93 1.07
N THR A 61 21.66 -25.41 1.97
CA THR A 61 20.20 -25.51 1.92
C THR A 61 19.48 -24.17 2.09
N THR A 62 20.22 -23.06 2.19
CA THR A 62 19.64 -21.74 2.48
C THR A 62 20.43 -20.66 1.77
N LEU A 63 19.71 -19.79 1.04
CA LEU A 63 20.29 -18.60 0.43
C LEU A 63 20.80 -17.65 1.50
N GLY A 64 21.96 -17.04 1.26
CA GLY A 64 22.56 -16.09 2.16
C GLY A 64 23.74 -15.37 1.51
N GLY A 65 24.36 -14.46 2.27
CA GLY A 65 25.52 -13.70 1.84
C GLY A 65 26.80 -14.55 1.83
N VAL A 66 27.69 -14.19 0.90
CA VAL A 66 29.09 -14.64 0.85
C VAL A 66 29.99 -13.42 0.86
N LYS A 67 31.26 -13.60 1.23
CA LYS A 67 32.28 -12.56 1.08
C LYS A 67 32.90 -12.64 -0.31
N GLN A 68 33.53 -11.55 -0.74
CA GLN A 68 34.42 -11.60 -1.90
C GLN A 68 35.62 -12.49 -1.57
N ALA A 69 35.99 -13.37 -2.51
CA ALA A 69 37.17 -14.21 -2.37
C ALA A 69 38.44 -13.39 -2.50
N ALA A 70 39.49 -13.83 -1.79
CA ALA A 70 40.83 -13.28 -1.97
C ALA A 70 41.29 -13.51 -3.41
N LEU A 71 42.09 -12.58 -3.94
CA LEU A 71 42.72 -12.74 -5.24
C LEU A 71 43.65 -13.96 -5.21
N VAL A 72 43.46 -14.86 -6.16
CA VAL A 72 44.39 -15.96 -6.45
C VAL A 72 45.07 -15.64 -7.76
N ALA A 73 46.40 -15.59 -7.75
CA ALA A 73 47.19 -15.27 -8.93
C ALA A 73 46.90 -16.23 -10.09
N GLU A 74 46.99 -15.73 -11.31
CA GLU A 74 46.88 -16.57 -12.50
C GLU A 74 48.00 -17.61 -12.54
N ALA A 75 47.68 -18.78 -13.09
CA ALA A 75 48.66 -19.83 -13.27
C ALA A 75 49.74 -19.36 -14.26
N ALA A 76 51.01 -19.50 -13.87
CA ALA A 76 52.13 -19.02 -14.67
C ALA A 76 52.60 -20.04 -15.72
N GLY A 77 52.23 -21.31 -15.56
CA GLY A 77 52.60 -22.41 -16.46
C GLY A 77 51.47 -22.82 -17.39
N GLU A 78 51.81 -23.61 -18.42
CA GLU A 78 50.84 -24.18 -19.37
C GLU A 78 49.82 -25.11 -18.71
N ASN A 79 50.17 -25.68 -17.55
CA ASN A 79 49.27 -26.51 -16.74
C ASN A 79 49.13 -25.96 -15.33
N VAL A 80 47.93 -26.03 -14.77
CA VAL A 80 47.65 -25.69 -13.37
C VAL A 80 48.22 -26.77 -12.45
N THR A 81 49.02 -26.36 -11.48
CA THR A 81 49.58 -27.24 -10.46
C THR A 81 48.55 -27.56 -9.38
N LYS A 82 48.77 -28.65 -8.64
CA LYS A 82 47.96 -29.01 -7.46
C LYS A 82 47.98 -27.89 -6.40
N ALA A 83 49.08 -27.15 -6.30
CA ALA A 83 49.23 -26.05 -5.35
C ALA A 83 48.35 -24.86 -5.74
N GLU A 84 48.37 -24.46 -7.00
CA GLU A 84 47.52 -23.36 -7.51
C GLU A 84 46.03 -23.71 -7.39
N PHE A 85 45.63 -24.93 -7.74
CA PHE A 85 44.25 -25.37 -7.56
C PHE A 85 43.83 -25.39 -6.09
N LYS A 86 44.72 -25.87 -5.20
CA LYS A 86 44.46 -25.83 -3.75
C LYS A 86 44.31 -24.41 -3.24
N ALA A 87 45.13 -23.47 -3.70
CA ALA A 87 45.03 -22.06 -3.31
C ALA A 87 43.67 -21.47 -3.70
N LEU A 88 43.17 -21.80 -4.89
CA LEU A 88 41.82 -21.41 -5.32
C LEU A 88 40.74 -21.99 -4.39
N LEU A 89 40.79 -23.30 -4.12
CA LEU A 89 39.82 -23.93 -3.22
C LEU A 89 39.83 -23.31 -1.82
N ASP A 90 41.00 -23.01 -1.28
CA ASP A 90 41.14 -22.42 0.04
C ASP A 90 40.58 -20.98 0.06
N ALA A 91 40.83 -20.17 -0.98
CA ALA A 91 40.28 -18.82 -1.10
C ALA A 91 38.75 -18.82 -1.17
N LEU A 92 38.15 -19.73 -1.95
CA LEU A 92 36.70 -19.85 -2.10
C LEU A 92 36.03 -20.32 -0.80
N LYS A 93 36.65 -21.27 -0.07
CA LYS A 93 36.17 -21.73 1.23
C LYS A 93 36.26 -20.62 2.29
N ALA A 94 37.37 -19.88 2.34
CA ALA A 94 37.56 -18.76 3.26
C ALA A 94 36.52 -17.65 3.01
N ALA A 95 36.09 -17.46 1.77
CA ALA A 95 35.05 -16.50 1.38
C ALA A 95 33.61 -16.95 1.71
N GLY A 96 33.43 -18.19 2.17
CA GLY A 96 32.11 -18.79 2.38
C GLY A 96 31.38 -19.16 1.09
N GLN A 97 32.08 -19.18 -0.05
CA GLN A 97 31.50 -19.52 -1.37
C GLN A 97 31.46 -21.04 -1.60
N MET A 98 32.31 -21.78 -0.89
CA MET A 98 32.36 -23.24 -0.93
C MET A 98 32.23 -23.84 0.46
N ALA A 99 31.58 -25.00 0.53
CA ALA A 99 31.50 -25.76 1.78
C ALA A 99 32.90 -26.16 2.27
N SER A 100 33.14 -25.97 3.57
CA SER A 100 34.42 -26.33 4.21
C SER A 100 34.49 -27.81 4.62
N LYS A 101 33.35 -28.52 4.61
CA LYS A 101 33.19 -29.95 4.94
C LYS A 101 32.08 -30.57 4.10
#